data_AF-A0A2T4VE17-F1
#
_entry.id   AF-A0A2T4VE17-F1
#
_cell.length_a   1.000
_cell.length_b   1.000
_cell.length_c   1.000
_cell.angle_alpha   90.00
_cell.angle_beta   90.00
_cell.angle_gamma   90.00
#
_symmetry.space_group_name_H-M   'P 1'
#
loop_
_entity.id
_entity.type
_entity.pdbx_description
1 polymer ?
#
loop_
_entity_poly.entity_id
_entity_poly.type
_entity_poly.pdbx_seq_one_letter_code
_entity_poly.pdbx_strand_id
1 'polypeptide(L)'
;MLALSSEIDTLPDLIRYLRLRELILSRKNLSPLLNELDFLAVYKTQPEIMDKAKREELDMLLIDEGLWEHYQKENQEEIKHRSQLNANSRLIDRIIEWIHKSIGFDPAGTGVPSDNGVKSYARLALELSSLNRLQRRMVGDKLLEKLRKADRTGQGYSVVRVSDDFGVLVLASNIKERRERAKWLEILSCVAYCDLELRKLVGIATEPFSEKYRSYDFFLIDKPFESKIAAALREKARELFGPKQPKSLTEYKGYD
;
A
#
# COMPACT_ATOMS: atom_id res chain seq x y z
N MET A 1 9.73 -22.79 -1.69
CA MET A 1 8.76 -21.82 -2.25
C MET A 1 7.80 -21.28 -1.20
N LEU A 2 7.18 -22.12 -0.35
CA LEU A 2 6.26 -21.69 0.73
C LEU A 2 6.85 -20.69 1.74
N ALA A 3 8.11 -20.89 2.15
CA ALA A 3 8.79 -20.02 3.12
C ALA A 3 9.10 -18.60 2.59
N LEU A 4 9.37 -18.48 1.29
CA LEU A 4 9.62 -17.17 0.66
C LEU A 4 8.32 -16.35 0.60
N SER A 5 7.22 -17.00 0.17
CA SER A 5 5.90 -16.37 0.08
C SER A 5 5.28 -16.01 1.42
N SER A 6 5.70 -16.65 2.53
CA SER A 6 5.22 -16.29 3.88
C SER A 6 5.92 -15.05 4.44
N GLU A 7 7.17 -14.78 4.03
CA GLU A 7 7.95 -13.62 4.48
C GLU A 7 7.87 -12.41 3.55
N ILE A 8 7.63 -12.68 2.26
CA ILE A 8 7.53 -11.69 1.19
C ILE A 8 6.23 -11.98 0.44
N ASP A 9 5.14 -11.41 0.94
CA ASP A 9 3.78 -11.74 0.54
C ASP A 9 3.12 -10.67 -0.34
N THR A 10 3.89 -9.68 -0.80
CA THR A 10 3.47 -8.73 -1.82
C THR A 10 4.40 -8.76 -3.03
N LEU A 11 3.82 -8.56 -4.22
CA LEU A 11 4.56 -8.54 -5.48
C LEU A 11 5.66 -7.46 -5.50
N PRO A 12 5.43 -6.21 -5.04
CA PRO A 12 6.49 -5.20 -4.97
C PRO A 12 7.67 -5.62 -4.09
N ASP A 13 7.42 -6.24 -2.94
CA ASP A 13 8.49 -6.69 -2.04
C ASP A 13 9.29 -7.85 -2.66
N LEU A 14 8.61 -8.76 -3.37
CA LEU A 14 9.27 -9.85 -4.09
C LEU A 14 10.17 -9.32 -5.21
N ILE A 15 9.68 -8.37 -6.01
CA ILE A 15 10.48 -7.76 -7.08
C ILE A 15 11.69 -7.02 -6.49
N ARG A 16 11.54 -6.30 -5.38
CA ARG A 16 12.66 -5.61 -4.70
C ARG A 16 13.72 -6.61 -4.24
N TYR A 17 13.30 -7.69 -3.59
CA TYR A 17 14.19 -8.76 -3.14
C TYR A 17 14.96 -9.40 -4.30
N LEU A 18 14.25 -9.81 -5.36
CA LEU A 18 14.86 -10.44 -6.53
C LEU A 18 15.85 -9.52 -7.25
N ARG A 19 15.52 -8.23 -7.40
CA ARG A 19 16.43 -7.23 -8.00
C ARG A 19 17.69 -7.02 -7.19
N LEU A 20 17.57 -6.93 -5.86
CA LEU A 20 18.74 -6.79 -5.00
C LEU A 20 19.64 -8.03 -5.12
N ARG A 21 19.03 -9.22 -5.09
CA ARG A 21 19.75 -10.48 -5.25
C ARG A 21 20.48 -10.56 -6.59
N GLU A 22 19.79 -10.24 -7.69
CA GLU A 22 20.39 -10.21 -9.03
C GLU A 22 21.55 -9.23 -9.10
N LEU A 23 21.40 -8.03 -8.53
CA LEU A 23 22.45 -7.03 -8.47
C LEU A 23 23.70 -7.56 -7.76
N ILE A 24 23.55 -8.13 -6.57
CA ILE A 24 24.70 -8.61 -5.79
C ILE A 24 25.36 -9.83 -6.47
N LEU A 25 24.58 -10.74 -7.07
CA LEU A 25 25.10 -11.87 -7.85
C LEU A 25 25.87 -11.42 -9.08
N SER A 26 25.33 -10.46 -9.85
CA SER A 26 25.94 -9.95 -11.08
C SER A 26 27.33 -9.34 -10.85
N ARG A 27 27.58 -8.83 -9.64
CA ARG A 27 28.84 -8.20 -9.24
C ARG A 27 29.90 -9.20 -8.79
N LYS A 28 29.59 -10.51 -8.73
CA LYS A 28 30.46 -11.57 -8.16
C LYS A 28 30.80 -11.38 -6.68
N ASN A 29 30.11 -10.48 -5.99
CA ASN A 29 30.28 -10.24 -4.55
C ASN A 29 29.60 -11.35 -3.73
N LEU A 30 29.08 -12.41 -4.34
CA LEU A 30 28.25 -13.40 -3.69
C LEU A 30 28.66 -14.81 -4.15
N SER A 31 28.78 -15.71 -3.18
CA SER A 31 29.16 -17.10 -3.44
C SER A 31 28.11 -17.81 -4.32
N PRO A 32 28.52 -18.56 -5.36
CA PRO A 32 27.60 -19.30 -6.23
C PRO A 32 26.90 -20.48 -5.54
N LEU A 33 27.32 -20.87 -4.34
CA LEU A 33 26.73 -21.95 -3.53
C LEU A 33 25.66 -21.47 -2.54
N LEU A 34 25.10 -20.27 -2.76
CA LEU A 34 24.17 -19.65 -1.83
C LEU A 34 22.82 -20.39 -1.74
N ASN A 35 22.42 -20.75 -0.52
CA ASN A 35 21.04 -21.10 -0.18
C ASN A 35 20.13 -19.86 -0.14
N GLU A 36 19.01 -19.91 -0.85
CA GLU A 36 18.05 -18.81 -0.96
C GLU A 36 17.47 -18.36 0.39
N LEU A 37 17.22 -19.33 1.27
CA LEU A 37 16.61 -19.04 2.57
C LEU A 37 17.59 -18.34 3.51
N ASP A 38 18.87 -18.69 3.45
CA ASP A 38 19.91 -18.02 4.22
C ASP A 38 20.14 -16.59 3.70
N PHE A 39 20.09 -16.37 2.38
CA PHE A 39 20.08 -15.01 1.83
C PHE A 39 18.87 -14.20 2.27
N LEU A 40 17.68 -14.80 2.31
CA LEU A 40 16.48 -14.15 2.83
C LEU A 40 16.64 -13.78 4.31
N ALA A 41 17.27 -14.63 5.12
CA ALA A 41 17.55 -14.34 6.53
C ALA A 41 18.43 -13.09 6.68
N VAL A 42 19.54 -13.01 5.92
CA VAL A 42 20.42 -11.83 5.94
C VAL A 42 19.69 -10.59 5.41
N TYR A 43 18.90 -10.73 4.34
CA TYR A 43 18.09 -9.63 3.79
C TYR A 43 17.13 -9.02 4.84
N LYS A 44 16.55 -9.85 5.70
CA LYS A 44 15.60 -9.43 6.74
C LYS A 44 16.27 -8.95 8.03
N THR A 45 17.43 -9.49 8.39
CA THR A 45 18.07 -9.24 9.69
C THR A 45 19.21 -8.24 9.63
N GLN A 46 19.86 -8.08 8.48
CA GLN A 46 21.08 -7.28 8.32
C GLN A 46 20.96 -6.33 7.10
N PRO A 47 19.97 -5.41 7.10
CA PRO A 47 19.77 -4.46 6.00
C PRO A 47 21.00 -3.57 5.72
N GLU A 48 21.80 -3.23 6.73
CA GLU A 48 23.03 -2.45 6.53
C GLU A 48 24.05 -3.18 5.65
N ILE A 49 24.19 -4.50 5.81
CA ILE A 49 25.09 -5.31 4.99
C ILE A 49 24.57 -5.36 3.56
N MET A 50 23.26 -5.49 3.38
CA MET A 50 22.63 -5.44 2.05
C MET A 50 22.88 -4.09 1.37
N ASP A 51 22.81 -2.98 2.13
CA ASP A 51 23.08 -1.64 1.60
C ASP A 51 24.56 -1.44 1.23
N LYS A 52 25.49 -1.94 2.06
CA LYS A 52 26.93 -1.94 1.73
C LYS A 52 27.20 -2.78 0.47
N ALA A 53 26.59 -3.96 0.36
CA ALA A 53 26.68 -4.81 -0.83
C ALA A 53 26.13 -4.09 -2.08
N LYS A 54 25.04 -3.34 -1.92
CA LYS A 54 24.43 -2.53 -2.98
C LYS A 54 25.31 -1.34 -3.39
N ARG A 55 26.09 -0.76 -2.48
CA ARG A 55 27.01 0.36 -2.77
C ARG A 55 28.41 -0.07 -3.22
N GLU A 56 28.65 -1.37 -3.40
CA GLU A 56 29.96 -1.92 -3.76
C GLU A 56 31.04 -1.65 -2.69
N GLU A 57 30.61 -1.48 -1.43
CA GLU A 57 31.49 -1.27 -0.28
C GLU A 57 32.00 -2.60 0.33
N LEU A 58 31.58 -3.74 -0.25
CA LEU A 58 31.98 -5.08 0.17
C LEU A 58 32.65 -5.80 -1.00
N ASP A 59 33.87 -6.29 -0.78
CA ASP A 59 34.61 -7.10 -1.76
C ASP A 59 33.98 -8.49 -1.93
N MET A 60 33.46 -9.07 -0.84
CA MET A 60 32.82 -10.37 -0.83
C MET A 60 31.79 -10.47 0.29
N LEU A 61 30.63 -11.05 -0.02
CA LEU A 61 29.59 -11.43 0.92
C LEU A 61 29.55 -12.96 1.01
N LEU A 62 29.97 -13.47 2.17
CA LEU A 62 29.82 -14.86 2.55
C LEU A 62 28.59 -15.00 3.43
N ILE A 63 27.74 -15.97 3.11
CA ILE A 63 26.51 -16.26 3.84
C ILE A 63 26.62 -17.70 4.29
N ASP A 64 26.69 -17.89 5.60
CA ASP A 64 26.80 -19.21 6.21
C ASP A 64 25.48 -19.97 6.08
N GLU A 65 25.57 -21.29 5.98
CA GLU A 65 24.41 -22.18 6.00
C GLU A 65 23.77 -22.20 7.39
N GLY A 66 22.45 -22.27 7.46
CA GLY A 66 21.70 -22.40 8.72
C GLY A 66 21.23 -21.09 9.35
N LEU A 67 21.50 -19.95 8.69
CA LEU A 67 21.05 -18.63 9.12
C LEU A 67 19.52 -18.49 9.09
N TRP A 68 18.86 -19.20 8.18
CA TRP A 68 17.40 -19.24 8.12
C TRP A 68 16.77 -19.89 9.35
N GLU A 69 17.27 -21.06 9.76
CA GLU A 69 16.81 -21.77 10.95
C GLU A 69 17.07 -20.95 12.22
N HIS A 70 18.21 -20.25 12.26
CA HIS A 70 18.57 -19.34 13.34
C HIS A 70 17.60 -18.16 13.41
N TYR A 71 17.34 -17.48 12.29
CA TYR A 71 16.34 -16.41 12.18
C TYR A 71 14.95 -16.86 12.66
N GLN A 72 14.47 -18.01 12.20
CA GLN A 72 13.16 -18.53 12.59
C GLN A 72 13.04 -18.79 14.10
N LYS A 73 14.12 -19.27 14.74
CA LYS A 73 14.14 -19.57 16.17
C LYS A 73 14.31 -18.32 17.04
N GLU A 74 15.29 -17.49 16.72
CA GLU A 74 15.65 -16.34 17.56
C GLU A 74 14.71 -15.15 17.37
N ASN A 75 14.19 -14.95 16.16
CA ASN A 75 13.30 -13.83 15.87
C ASN A 75 11.81 -14.22 15.87
N GLN A 76 11.45 -15.39 16.43
CA GLN A 76 10.08 -15.90 16.40
C GLN A 76 9.03 -14.89 16.93
N GLU A 77 9.35 -14.22 18.04
CA GLU A 77 8.46 -13.22 18.64
C GLU A 77 8.34 -11.95 17.78
N GLU A 78 9.43 -11.50 17.16
CA GLU A 78 9.39 -10.35 16.23
C GLU A 78 8.61 -10.70 14.95
N ILE A 79 8.74 -11.92 14.44
CA ILE A 79 7.96 -12.42 13.30
C ILE A 79 6.46 -12.42 13.63
N LYS A 80 6.09 -12.93 14.82
CA LYS A 80 4.70 -12.90 15.30
C LYS A 80 4.19 -11.47 15.46
N HIS A 81 4.96 -10.60 16.09
CA HIS A 81 4.63 -9.20 16.28
C HIS A 81 4.42 -8.49 14.94
N ARG A 82 5.33 -8.66 13.97
CA ARG A 82 5.17 -8.15 12.60
C ARG A 82 3.91 -8.66 11.92
N SER A 83 3.59 -9.94 12.08
CA SER A 83 2.36 -10.54 11.53
C SER A 83 1.09 -9.92 12.11
N GLN A 84 1.07 -9.66 13.42
CA GLN A 84 -0.04 -8.97 14.10
C GLN A 84 -0.19 -7.53 13.60
N LEU A 85 0.94 -6.83 13.48
CA LEU A 85 1.00 -5.48 12.96
C LEU A 85 0.51 -5.39 11.50
N ASN A 86 0.79 -6.41 10.70
CA ASN A 86 0.32 -6.53 9.32
C ASN A 86 -1.14 -7.01 9.20
N ALA A 87 -1.85 -7.28 10.30
CA ALA A 87 -3.24 -7.75 10.21
C ALA A 87 -4.14 -6.78 9.41
N ASN A 88 -3.92 -5.47 9.57
CA ASN A 88 -4.71 -4.45 8.88
C ASN A 88 -4.34 -4.27 7.40
N SER A 89 -3.13 -4.69 6.97
CA SER A 89 -2.78 -4.65 5.53
C SER A 89 -3.65 -5.61 4.70
N ARG A 90 -4.18 -6.66 5.32
CA ARG A 90 -5.11 -7.61 4.69
C ARG A 90 -6.46 -6.98 4.32
N LEU A 91 -6.80 -5.82 4.89
CA LEU A 91 -7.96 -5.04 4.40
C LEU A 91 -7.72 -4.58 2.96
N ILE A 92 -6.50 -4.13 2.66
CA ILE A 92 -6.13 -3.67 1.32
C ILE A 92 -6.06 -4.84 0.35
N ASP A 93 -5.52 -6.00 0.80
CA ASP A 93 -5.51 -7.22 -0.02
C ASP A 93 -6.93 -7.63 -0.45
N ARG A 94 -7.90 -7.58 0.50
CA ARG A 94 -9.31 -7.86 0.21
C ARG A 94 -9.96 -6.84 -0.72
N ILE A 95 -9.57 -5.57 -0.63
CA ILE A 95 -10.04 -4.52 -1.55
C ILE A 95 -9.52 -4.77 -2.96
N ILE A 96 -8.23 -5.12 -3.11
CA ILE A 96 -7.63 -5.48 -4.40
C ILE A 96 -8.35 -6.69 -5.00
N GLU A 97 -8.57 -7.73 -4.20
CA GLU A 97 -9.32 -8.92 -4.62
C GLU A 97 -10.76 -8.57 -5.04
N TRP A 98 -11.42 -7.67 -4.31
CA TRP A 98 -12.76 -7.19 -4.64
C TRP A 98 -12.80 -6.46 -5.98
N ILE A 99 -11.79 -5.61 -6.28
CA ILE A 99 -11.68 -4.93 -7.58
C ILE A 99 -11.59 -5.97 -8.69
N HIS A 100 -10.72 -6.98 -8.54
CA HIS A 100 -10.57 -8.04 -9.54
C HIS A 100 -11.87 -8.83 -9.79
N LYS A 101 -12.67 -9.08 -8.75
CA LYS A 101 -13.99 -9.74 -8.87
C LYS A 101 -15.07 -8.85 -9.49
N SER A 102 -14.91 -7.52 -9.40
CA SER A 102 -15.90 -6.55 -9.87
C SER A 102 -15.68 -6.14 -11.34
N ILE A 103 -14.53 -6.48 -11.93
CA ILE A 103 -14.28 -6.29 -13.37
C ILE A 103 -15.29 -7.13 -14.16
N GLY A 104 -16.22 -6.46 -14.86
CA GLY A 104 -17.23 -7.10 -15.70
C GLY A 104 -18.56 -7.42 -15.03
N PHE A 105 -18.75 -7.06 -13.76
CA PHE A 105 -20.04 -7.25 -13.06
C PHE A 105 -20.95 -6.02 -13.29
N ASP A 106 -21.92 -6.15 -14.20
CA ASP A 106 -23.03 -5.21 -14.37
C ASP A 106 -24.32 -5.80 -13.76
N PRO A 107 -24.75 -5.37 -12.56
CA PRO A 107 -25.98 -5.84 -11.94
C PRO A 107 -27.25 -5.34 -12.67
N ALA A 108 -27.14 -4.40 -13.61
CA ALA A 108 -28.28 -3.90 -14.38
C ALA A 108 -28.55 -4.67 -15.69
N GLY A 109 -27.69 -5.63 -16.07
CA GLY A 109 -27.88 -6.43 -17.28
C GLY A 109 -27.91 -5.62 -18.58
N THR A 110 -27.37 -4.39 -18.57
CA THR A 110 -27.31 -3.51 -19.73
C THR A 110 -25.93 -3.59 -20.37
N GLY A 111 -25.66 -4.75 -21.00
CA GLY A 111 -24.73 -4.93 -22.12
C GLY A 111 -23.41 -4.15 -22.12
N VAL A 112 -22.31 -4.90 -22.01
CA VAL A 112 -20.92 -4.51 -22.31
C VAL A 112 -20.33 -3.50 -21.32
N PRO A 113 -19.40 -3.93 -20.43
CA PRO A 113 -18.63 -2.97 -19.64
C PRO A 113 -17.88 -2.07 -20.62
N SER A 114 -18.12 -0.76 -20.56
CA SER A 114 -17.40 0.18 -21.44
C SER A 114 -15.89 -0.05 -21.32
N ASP A 115 -15.18 -0.04 -22.45
CA ASP A 115 -13.71 -0.20 -22.48
C ASP A 115 -13.00 0.75 -21.50
N ASN A 116 -13.57 1.92 -21.27
CA ASN A 116 -13.10 2.91 -20.31
C ASN A 116 -13.27 2.45 -18.85
N GLY A 117 -14.36 1.76 -18.51
CA GLY A 117 -14.60 1.18 -17.19
C GLY A 117 -13.58 0.09 -16.87
N VAL A 118 -13.39 -0.88 -17.77
CA VAL A 118 -12.42 -1.99 -17.57
C VAL A 118 -11.00 -1.47 -17.43
N LYS A 119 -10.58 -0.53 -18.29
CA LYS A 119 -9.24 0.10 -18.21
C LYS A 119 -9.06 0.88 -16.91
N SER A 120 -10.09 1.56 -16.42
CA SER A 120 -10.04 2.28 -15.15
C SER A 120 -9.89 1.33 -13.95
N TYR A 121 -10.66 0.24 -13.89
CA TYR A 121 -10.55 -0.77 -12.84
C TYR A 121 -9.19 -1.50 -12.86
N ALA A 122 -8.69 -1.85 -14.03
CA ALA A 122 -7.37 -2.48 -14.16
C ALA A 122 -6.25 -1.55 -13.69
N ARG A 123 -6.32 -0.25 -14.00
CA ARG A 123 -5.39 0.76 -13.49
C ARG A 123 -5.47 0.88 -11.96
N LEU A 124 -6.66 0.97 -11.40
CA LEU A 124 -6.85 1.02 -9.94
C LEU A 124 -6.25 -0.20 -9.24
N ALA A 125 -6.51 -1.39 -9.76
CA ALA A 125 -5.94 -2.63 -9.23
C ALA A 125 -4.41 -2.62 -9.31
N LEU A 126 -3.84 -2.13 -10.41
CA LEU A 126 -2.39 -1.99 -10.57
C LEU A 126 -1.79 -1.03 -9.54
N GLU A 127 -2.38 0.16 -9.36
CA GLU A 127 -1.87 1.16 -8.41
C GLU A 127 -1.91 0.64 -6.96
N LEU A 128 -3.01 0.01 -6.53
CA LEU A 128 -3.09 -0.57 -5.19
C LEU A 128 -2.19 -1.80 -5.02
N SER A 129 -2.03 -2.60 -6.08
CA SER A 129 -1.12 -3.76 -6.06
C SER A 129 0.35 -3.36 -5.99
N SER A 130 0.69 -2.14 -6.46
CA SER A 130 2.03 -1.56 -6.37
C SER A 130 2.48 -1.23 -4.94
N LEU A 131 1.54 -1.20 -3.99
CA LEU A 131 1.83 -0.97 -2.59
C LEU A 131 2.53 -2.19 -1.98
N ASN A 132 3.65 -1.95 -1.33
CA ASN A 132 4.34 -2.97 -0.53
C ASN A 132 3.60 -3.26 0.79
N ARG A 133 4.03 -4.28 1.54
CA ARG A 133 3.32 -4.72 2.75
C ARG A 133 3.19 -3.60 3.78
N LEU A 134 4.26 -2.82 3.98
CA LEU A 134 4.28 -1.70 4.91
C LEU A 134 3.30 -0.60 4.50
N GLN A 135 3.30 -0.19 3.23
CA GLN A 135 2.37 0.80 2.69
C GLN A 135 0.93 0.31 2.80
N ARG A 136 0.64 -0.96 2.48
CA ARG A 136 -0.69 -1.55 2.68
C ARG A 136 -1.11 -1.50 4.15
N ARG A 137 -0.19 -1.72 5.09
CA ARG A 137 -0.45 -1.55 6.52
C ARG A 137 -0.77 -0.10 6.88
N MET A 138 -0.01 0.88 6.39
CA MET A 138 -0.29 2.31 6.62
C MET A 138 -1.71 2.70 6.20
N VAL A 139 -2.10 2.28 4.99
CA VAL A 139 -3.43 2.54 4.43
C VAL A 139 -4.49 1.76 5.21
N GLY A 140 -4.23 0.48 5.53
CA GLY A 140 -5.14 -0.38 6.28
C GLY A 140 -5.43 0.14 7.70
N ASP A 141 -4.41 0.59 8.42
CA ASP A 141 -4.54 1.19 9.75
C ASP A 141 -5.42 2.45 9.68
N LYS A 142 -5.17 3.31 8.70
CA LYS A 142 -5.96 4.54 8.51
C LYS A 142 -7.38 4.24 8.06
N LEU A 143 -7.59 3.26 7.19
CA LEU A 143 -8.92 2.81 6.80
C LEU A 143 -9.70 2.33 8.03
N LEU A 144 -9.13 1.44 8.84
CA LEU A 144 -9.78 0.93 10.05
C LEU A 144 -10.12 2.05 11.05
N GLU A 145 -9.19 2.98 11.25
CA GLU A 145 -9.43 4.19 12.06
C GLU A 145 -10.64 4.97 11.55
N LYS A 146 -10.74 5.17 10.23
CA LYS A 146 -11.84 5.95 9.62
C LYS A 146 -13.16 5.20 9.59
N LEU A 147 -13.15 3.88 9.37
CA LEU A 147 -14.34 3.03 9.50
C LEU A 147 -14.98 3.19 10.90
N ARG A 148 -14.18 3.12 11.97
CA ARG A 148 -14.63 3.30 13.35
C ARG A 148 -14.99 4.75 13.70
N LYS A 149 -14.40 5.73 13.01
CA LYS A 149 -14.79 7.14 13.16
C LYS A 149 -16.16 7.38 12.52
N ALA A 150 -16.42 6.80 11.34
CA ALA A 150 -17.67 6.94 10.64
C ALA A 150 -18.87 6.34 11.41
N ASP A 151 -18.66 5.26 12.16
CA ASP A 151 -19.69 4.73 13.08
C ASP A 151 -20.18 5.78 14.09
N ARG A 152 -19.27 6.64 14.58
CA ARG A 152 -19.56 7.61 15.65
C ARG A 152 -20.01 8.97 15.15
N THR A 153 -19.52 9.36 13.97
CA THR A 153 -19.64 10.75 13.47
C THR A 153 -20.31 10.83 12.10
N GLY A 154 -20.78 9.70 11.56
CA GLY A 154 -21.36 9.58 10.23
C GLY A 154 -20.32 9.48 9.12
N GLN A 155 -19.15 10.12 9.28
CA GLN A 155 -18.10 10.11 8.26
C GLN A 155 -16.68 10.15 8.83
N GLY A 156 -15.73 9.56 8.10
CA GLY A 156 -14.32 9.64 8.41
C GLY A 156 -13.48 9.52 7.14
N TYR A 157 -12.54 10.44 6.94
CA TYR A 157 -11.61 10.36 5.83
C TYR A 157 -10.20 10.79 6.22
N SER A 158 -9.22 10.30 5.46
CA SER A 158 -7.81 10.70 5.54
C SER A 158 -7.12 10.39 4.24
N VAL A 159 -6.05 11.12 3.96
CA VAL A 159 -5.08 10.75 2.94
C VAL A 159 -3.86 10.13 3.61
N VAL A 160 -3.30 9.10 2.99
CA VAL A 160 -2.05 8.46 3.33
C VAL A 160 -1.10 8.70 2.17
N ARG A 161 -0.05 9.49 2.40
CA ARG A 161 1.02 9.68 1.42
C ARG A 161 1.93 8.45 1.46
N VAL A 162 1.94 7.68 0.38
CA VAL A 162 2.68 6.40 0.28
C VAL A 162 4.06 6.56 -0.36
N SER A 163 4.25 7.62 -1.16
CA SER A 163 5.53 8.13 -1.67
C SER A 163 5.45 9.66 -1.79
N ASP A 164 6.52 10.31 -2.24
CA ASP A 164 6.53 11.75 -2.47
C ASP A 164 5.51 12.21 -3.51
N ASP A 165 5.06 11.36 -4.41
CA ASP A 165 4.18 11.74 -5.51
C ASP A 165 2.89 10.92 -5.59
N PHE A 166 2.70 9.92 -4.72
CA PHE A 166 1.53 9.06 -4.67
C PHE A 166 0.86 9.05 -3.29
N GLY A 167 -0.46 9.19 -3.29
CA GLY A 167 -1.29 9.09 -2.08
C GLY A 167 -2.50 8.18 -2.25
N VAL A 168 -2.99 7.66 -1.12
CA VAL A 168 -4.24 6.90 -1.04
C VAL A 168 -5.18 7.63 -0.09
N LEU A 169 -6.34 8.06 -0.59
CA LEU A 169 -7.40 8.61 0.21
C LEU A 169 -8.39 7.52 0.61
N VAL A 170 -8.74 7.46 1.89
CA VAL A 170 -9.78 6.58 2.42
C VAL A 170 -10.95 7.42 2.92
N LEU A 171 -12.16 7.00 2.57
CA LEU A 171 -13.43 7.56 3.03
C LEU A 171 -14.30 6.43 3.58
N ALA A 172 -14.75 6.57 4.81
CA ALA A 172 -15.82 5.77 5.38
C ALA A 172 -17.01 6.69 5.65
N SER A 173 -18.20 6.34 5.19
CA SER A 173 -19.38 7.20 5.34
C SER A 173 -20.69 6.42 5.42
N ASN A 174 -21.61 6.89 6.27
CA ASN A 174 -22.97 6.36 6.41
C ASN A 174 -23.93 6.82 5.29
N ILE A 175 -23.45 7.62 4.32
CA ILE A 175 -24.21 7.99 3.12
C ILE A 175 -24.72 6.72 2.42
N LYS A 176 -26.04 6.58 2.39
CA LYS A 176 -26.72 5.40 1.81
C LYS A 176 -26.72 5.42 0.29
N GLU A 177 -26.80 6.61 -0.31
CA GLU A 177 -26.74 6.74 -1.77
C GLU A 177 -25.30 6.61 -2.27
N ARG A 178 -25.01 5.50 -2.97
CA ARG A 178 -23.68 5.22 -3.53
C ARG A 178 -23.15 6.36 -4.40
N ARG A 179 -24.01 6.97 -5.21
CA ARG A 179 -23.63 8.09 -6.09
C ARG A 179 -23.22 9.34 -5.32
N GLU A 180 -23.89 9.63 -4.21
CA GLU A 180 -23.53 10.76 -3.34
C GLU A 180 -22.19 10.51 -2.65
N ARG A 181 -21.96 9.29 -2.14
CA ARG A 181 -20.67 8.91 -1.54
C ARG A 181 -19.52 8.99 -2.55
N ALA A 182 -19.75 8.56 -3.80
CA ALA A 182 -18.76 8.68 -4.87
C ALA A 182 -18.41 10.14 -5.21
N LYS A 183 -19.40 11.05 -5.21
CA LYS A 183 -19.14 12.50 -5.38
C LYS A 183 -18.29 13.07 -4.25
N TRP A 184 -18.58 12.68 -2.99
CA TRP A 184 -17.75 13.08 -1.86
C TRP A 184 -16.33 12.54 -1.96
N LEU A 185 -16.18 11.28 -2.39
CA LEU A 185 -14.88 10.68 -2.64
C LEU A 185 -14.07 11.48 -3.68
N GLU A 186 -14.71 11.84 -4.79
CA GLU A 186 -14.10 12.65 -5.85
C GLU A 186 -13.65 14.02 -5.33
N ILE A 187 -14.53 14.76 -4.64
CA ILE A 187 -14.20 16.09 -4.08
C ILE A 187 -13.00 15.98 -3.13
N LEU A 188 -13.06 15.06 -2.16
CA LEU A 188 -11.99 14.89 -1.18
C LEU A 188 -10.67 14.49 -1.84
N SER A 189 -10.74 13.64 -2.86
CA SER A 189 -9.58 13.19 -3.64
C SER A 189 -8.91 14.33 -4.40
N CYS A 190 -9.69 15.16 -5.09
CA CYS A 190 -9.20 16.32 -5.84
C CYS A 190 -8.54 17.34 -4.91
N VAL A 191 -9.17 17.61 -3.75
CA VAL A 191 -8.61 18.52 -2.74
C VAL A 191 -7.30 17.97 -2.17
N ALA A 192 -7.26 16.71 -1.76
CA ALA A 192 -6.06 16.09 -1.20
C ALA A 192 -4.91 16.02 -2.22
N TYR A 193 -5.21 15.72 -3.48
CA TYR A 193 -4.23 15.69 -4.57
C TYR A 193 -3.53 17.05 -4.71
N CYS A 194 -4.28 18.15 -4.70
CA CYS A 194 -3.74 19.49 -4.87
C CYS A 194 -3.02 20.00 -3.61
N ASP A 195 -3.55 19.74 -2.41
CA ASP A 195 -2.93 20.18 -1.15
C ASP A 195 -1.59 19.50 -0.84
N LEU A 196 -1.48 18.22 -1.22
CA LEU A 196 -0.27 17.45 -1.02
C LEU A 196 0.67 17.48 -2.23
N GLU A 197 0.28 18.15 -3.31
CA GLU A 197 1.04 18.27 -4.56
C GLU A 197 1.45 16.91 -5.13
N LEU A 198 0.50 15.99 -5.13
CA LEU A 198 0.70 14.63 -5.63
C LEU A 198 0.67 14.62 -7.15
N ARG A 199 1.36 13.65 -7.76
CA ARG A 199 1.20 13.34 -9.19
C ARG A 199 0.12 12.30 -9.41
N LYS A 200 -0.14 11.47 -8.38
CA LYS A 200 -1.14 10.41 -8.41
C LYS A 200 -1.88 10.30 -7.08
N LEU A 201 -3.18 10.04 -7.13
CA LEU A 201 -3.98 9.69 -5.95
C LEU A 201 -5.04 8.64 -6.28
N VAL A 202 -5.17 7.64 -5.40
CA VAL A 202 -6.27 6.67 -5.41
C VAL A 202 -7.19 6.94 -4.23
N GLY A 203 -8.44 7.26 -4.50
CA GLY A 203 -9.51 7.34 -3.53
C GLY A 203 -10.24 6.00 -3.38
N ILE A 204 -10.54 5.62 -2.14
CA ILE A 204 -11.34 4.46 -1.77
C ILE A 204 -12.44 4.94 -0.82
N ALA A 205 -13.71 4.71 -1.18
CA ALA A 205 -14.83 4.92 -0.26
C ALA A 205 -15.57 3.62 0.05
N THR A 206 -16.05 3.51 1.29
CA THR A 206 -16.86 2.38 1.75
C THR A 206 -17.74 2.78 2.94
N GLU A 207 -18.57 1.86 3.40
CA GLU A 207 -19.46 2.04 4.54
C GLU A 207 -18.73 1.91 5.89
N PRO A 208 -19.32 2.37 7.02
CA PRO A 208 -18.72 2.31 8.35
C PRO A 208 -18.41 0.89 8.87
N PHE A 209 -17.76 0.78 10.04
CA PHE A 209 -17.31 -0.51 10.58
C PHE A 209 -18.48 -1.42 11.00
N SER A 210 -19.59 -0.84 11.47
CA SER A 210 -20.77 -1.58 11.93
C SER A 210 -21.62 -2.19 10.79
N GLU A 211 -21.42 -1.76 9.54
CA GLU A 211 -22.22 -2.24 8.41
C GLU A 211 -21.89 -3.69 8.01
N LYS A 212 -22.95 -4.48 7.82
CA LYS A 212 -22.88 -5.92 7.54
C LYS A 212 -22.35 -6.20 6.13
N TYR A 213 -22.75 -5.37 5.17
CA TYR A 213 -22.33 -5.46 3.78
C TYR A 213 -21.58 -4.20 3.41
N ARG A 214 -20.52 -4.36 2.61
CA ARG A 214 -19.73 -3.24 2.10
C ARG A 214 -19.70 -3.25 0.59
N SER A 215 -19.83 -2.06 0.04
CA SER A 215 -19.45 -1.76 -1.33
C SER A 215 -18.21 -0.87 -1.32
N TYR A 216 -17.48 -0.89 -2.43
CA TYR A 216 -16.32 -0.03 -2.60
C TYR A 216 -16.53 0.87 -3.81
N ASP A 217 -16.27 2.15 -3.60
CA ASP A 217 -16.19 3.15 -4.66
C ASP A 217 -14.74 3.59 -4.79
N PHE A 218 -14.32 3.86 -6.01
CA PHE A 218 -12.94 4.22 -6.32
C PHE A 218 -12.88 5.47 -7.17
N PHE A 219 -11.81 6.23 -6.99
CA PHE A 219 -11.49 7.39 -7.80
C PHE A 219 -9.99 7.42 -8.06
N LEU A 220 -9.57 7.66 -9.30
CA LEU A 220 -8.16 7.76 -9.68
C LEU A 220 -7.90 9.13 -10.28
N ILE A 221 -6.88 9.81 -9.76
CA ILE A 221 -6.33 11.03 -10.34
C ILE A 221 -4.87 10.73 -10.71
N ASP A 222 -4.55 10.82 -11.99
CA ASP A 222 -3.20 10.65 -12.53
C ASP A 222 -2.81 11.77 -13.52
N LYS A 223 -3.60 12.86 -13.52
CA LYS A 223 -3.40 14.03 -14.38
C LYS A 223 -3.51 15.32 -13.57
N PRO A 224 -2.63 16.31 -13.84
CA PRO A 224 -2.66 17.58 -13.14
C PRO A 224 -3.89 18.40 -13.54
N PHE A 225 -4.37 19.21 -12.60
CA PHE A 225 -5.38 20.23 -12.85
C PHE A 225 -4.74 21.50 -13.42
N GLU A 226 -5.55 22.30 -14.12
CA GLU A 226 -5.17 23.66 -14.47
C GLU A 226 -4.87 24.49 -13.20
N SER A 227 -3.89 25.39 -13.29
CA SER A 227 -3.35 26.11 -12.12
C SER A 227 -4.41 26.87 -11.32
N LYS A 228 -5.41 27.45 -11.99
CA LYS A 228 -6.52 28.17 -11.32
C LYS A 228 -7.41 27.22 -10.51
N ILE A 229 -7.72 26.05 -11.05
CA ILE A 229 -8.52 25.01 -10.38
C ILE A 229 -7.72 24.44 -9.20
N ALA A 230 -6.44 24.13 -9.42
CA ALA A 230 -5.56 23.62 -8.37
C ALA A 230 -5.46 24.60 -7.19
N ALA A 231 -5.34 25.92 -7.44
CA ALA A 231 -5.33 26.93 -6.40
C ALA A 231 -6.63 26.93 -5.56
N ALA A 232 -7.79 26.93 -6.21
CA ALA A 232 -9.08 26.88 -5.53
C ALA A 232 -9.26 25.59 -4.69
N LEU A 233 -8.77 24.45 -5.19
CA LEU A 233 -8.80 23.18 -4.46
C LEU A 233 -7.88 23.20 -3.23
N ARG A 234 -6.69 23.82 -3.32
CA ARG A 234 -5.80 24.00 -2.16
C ARG A 234 -6.42 24.89 -1.09
N GLU A 235 -7.17 25.93 -1.47
CA GLU A 235 -7.86 26.77 -0.50
C GLU A 235 -8.91 25.97 0.29
N LYS A 236 -9.70 25.15 -0.42
CA LYS A 236 -10.68 24.22 0.20
C LYS A 236 -10.04 23.19 1.13
N ALA A 237 -8.77 22.87 0.96
CA ALA A 237 -8.09 21.92 1.84
C ALA A 237 -8.05 22.39 3.28
N ARG A 238 -7.99 23.70 3.53
CA ARG A 238 -8.00 24.27 4.89
C ARG A 238 -9.33 24.07 5.62
N GLU A 239 -10.42 23.91 4.88
CA GLU A 239 -11.76 23.66 5.43
C GLU A 239 -11.99 22.18 5.72
N LEU A 240 -11.46 21.30 4.86
CA LEU A 240 -11.74 19.87 4.87
C LEU A 240 -10.68 19.04 5.62
N PHE A 241 -9.41 19.43 5.54
CA PHE A 241 -8.31 18.69 6.14
C PHE A 241 -7.76 19.42 7.36
N GLY A 242 -7.55 18.65 8.45
CA GLY A 242 -6.83 19.12 9.63
C GLY A 242 -5.32 19.20 9.42
N PRO A 243 -4.55 19.52 10.46
CA PRO A 243 -3.09 19.64 10.37
C PRO A 243 -2.45 18.32 9.88
N LYS A 244 -1.42 18.46 9.03
CA LYS A 244 -0.66 17.35 8.46
C LYS A 244 0.04 16.60 9.60
N GLN A 245 -0.18 15.29 9.66
CA GLN A 245 0.45 14.40 10.65
C GLN A 245 1.49 13.53 9.96
N PRO A 246 2.78 13.91 9.97
CA PRO A 246 3.82 13.03 9.45
C PRO A 246 3.89 11.77 10.31
N LYS A 247 3.86 10.61 9.65
CA LYS A 247 4.18 9.33 10.28
C LYS A 247 5.20 8.63 9.39
N SER A 248 6.43 8.48 9.88
CA SER A 248 7.32 7.47 9.34
C SER A 248 6.90 6.12 9.94
N LEU A 249 6.84 5.11 9.10
CA LEU A 249 6.73 3.73 9.54
C LEU A 249 7.94 3.02 8.96
N THR A 250 8.75 2.41 9.82
CA THR A 250 9.85 1.55 9.43
C THR A 250 9.43 0.10 9.67
N GLU A 251 9.82 -0.78 8.76
CA GLU A 251 9.56 -2.23 8.90
C GLU A 251 10.44 -2.85 10.00
N TYR A 252 11.58 -2.22 10.29
CA TYR A 252 12.58 -2.66 11.27
C TYR A 252 12.79 -1.56 12.33
N LYS A 253 12.89 -1.95 13.61
CA LYS A 253 13.28 -1.03 14.69
C LYS A 253 14.71 -0.53 14.39
N GLY A 254 14.91 0.79 14.42
CA GLY A 254 16.24 1.40 14.42
C GLY A 254 16.68 2.12 13.15
N TYR A 255 15.79 2.86 12.48
CA TYR A 255 16.19 3.79 11.43
C TYR A 255 15.52 5.16 11.64
N ASP A 256 16.25 6.05 12.31
CA ASP A 256 16.22 7.51 12.09
C ASP A 256 17.40 7.86 11.17
#